data_AF-A0A842NLY9-F1
#
_entry.id   AF-A0A842NLY9-F1
#
_cell.length_a   1.000
_cell.length_b   1.000
_cell.length_c   1.000
_cell.angle_alpha   90.00
_cell.angle_beta   90.00
_cell.angle_gamma   90.00
#
_symmetry.space_group_name_H-M   'P 1'
#
loop_
_entity.id
_entity.type
_entity.pdbx_description
1 polymer ?
#
loop_
_entity_poly.entity_id
_entity_poly.type
_entity_poly.pdbx_seq_one_letter_code
_entity_poly.pdbx_strand_id
1 'polypeptide(L)'
;MSEMRHVTENVESAGRSGVGTLTEQELAIIESVKQKYGELGFIGCTECRYCEPCPEGVAIPEIFALFNEYYAKDKDAAIKEKYLEEIAPENRASKCVRCGTCEGLCPQNLPIMSLMNSVKRTFEGSR
;
A
#
# COMPACT_ATOMS: atom_id res chain seq x y z
N MET A 1 14.84 -14.26 3.58
CA MET A 1 15.35 -15.50 4.22
C MET A 1 16.69 -15.85 3.60
N SER A 2 17.80 -15.55 4.27
CA SER A 2 19.16 -15.64 3.70
C SER A 2 20.10 -16.61 4.42
N GLU A 3 19.62 -17.31 5.47
CA GLU A 3 20.41 -18.27 6.25
C GLU A 3 19.65 -19.59 6.38
N MET A 4 20.37 -20.71 6.41
CA MET A 4 19.74 -22.03 6.56
C MET A 4 18.95 -22.15 7.87
N ARG A 5 19.40 -21.50 8.94
CA ARG A 5 18.66 -21.44 10.21
C ARG A 5 17.23 -20.91 10.03
N HIS A 6 17.02 -19.83 9.27
CA HIS A 6 15.69 -19.28 9.03
C HIS A 6 14.77 -20.29 8.32
N VAL A 7 15.33 -21.13 7.44
CA VAL A 7 14.56 -22.19 6.76
C VAL A 7 14.14 -23.26 7.75
N THR A 8 15.08 -23.73 8.60
CA THR A 8 14.79 -24.73 9.64
C THR A 8 13.71 -24.23 10.61
N GLU A 9 13.83 -22.99 11.11
CA GLU A 9 12.84 -22.36 12.01
C GLU A 9 11.45 -22.26 11.36
N ASN A 10 11.39 -21.90 10.07
CA ASN A 10 10.11 -21.84 9.35
C ASN A 10 9.45 -23.21 9.21
N VAL A 11 10.22 -24.27 8.95
CA VAL A 11 9.70 -25.65 8.85
C VAL A 11 9.16 -26.11 10.21
N GLU A 12 9.89 -25.85 11.30
CA GLU A 12 9.44 -26.17 12.66
C GLU A 12 8.18 -25.37 13.07
N SER A 13 8.08 -24.11 12.64
CA SER A 13 6.89 -23.27 12.85
C SER A 13 5.69 -23.83 12.07
N ALA A 14 5.86 -24.13 10.78
CA ALA A 14 4.81 -24.69 9.93
C ALA A 14 4.31 -26.04 10.46
N GLY A 15 5.21 -26.90 10.96
CA GLY A 15 4.86 -28.19 11.55
C GLY A 15 4.02 -28.09 12.84
N ARG A 16 4.01 -26.92 13.50
CA ARG A 16 3.19 -26.63 14.69
C ARG A 16 1.93 -25.80 14.38
N SER A 17 1.68 -25.48 13.11
CA SER A 17 0.53 -24.68 12.70
C SER A 17 -0.74 -25.53 12.55
N GLY A 18 -1.91 -24.90 12.68
CA GLY A 18 -3.21 -25.54 12.50
C GLY A 18 -4.37 -24.56 12.58
N VAL A 19 -5.55 -24.97 12.15
CA VAL A 19 -6.77 -24.14 12.29
C VAL A 19 -7.12 -24.03 13.78
N GLY A 20 -7.35 -22.81 14.25
CA GLY A 20 -7.76 -22.57 15.64
C GLY A 20 -6.63 -22.73 16.67
N THR A 21 -5.35 -22.72 16.26
CA THR A 21 -4.22 -22.81 17.19
C THR A 21 -3.94 -21.51 17.94
N LEU A 22 -4.45 -20.37 17.45
CA LEU A 22 -4.35 -19.09 18.13
C LEU A 22 -5.45 -18.96 19.19
N THR A 23 -5.05 -18.55 20.39
CA THR A 23 -5.95 -18.20 21.49
C THR A 23 -6.72 -16.91 21.19
N GLU A 24 -7.82 -16.70 21.91
CA GLU A 24 -8.59 -15.46 21.81
C GLU A 24 -7.75 -14.23 22.18
N GLN A 25 -6.86 -14.35 23.16
CA GLN A 25 -5.94 -13.28 23.54
C GLN A 25 -4.97 -12.94 22.41
N GLU A 26 -4.40 -13.95 21.73
CA GLU A 26 -3.50 -13.72 20.59
C GLU A 26 -4.22 -13.07 19.41
N LEU A 27 -5.44 -13.52 19.10
CA LEU A 27 -6.28 -12.90 18.07
C LEU A 27 -6.61 -11.44 18.40
N ALA A 28 -6.91 -11.13 19.66
CA ALA A 28 -7.15 -9.77 20.11
C ALA A 28 -5.90 -8.88 19.96
N ILE A 29 -4.71 -9.42 20.22
CA ILE A 29 -3.45 -8.70 19.99
C ILE A 29 -3.25 -8.43 18.50
N ILE A 30 -3.46 -9.42 17.63
CA ILE A 30 -3.34 -9.26 16.18
C ILE A 30 -4.27 -8.15 15.67
N GLU A 31 -5.53 -8.14 16.12
CA GLU A 31 -6.49 -7.10 15.73
C GLU A 31 -6.07 -5.71 16.27
N SER A 32 -5.59 -5.62 17.51
CA SER A 32 -5.06 -4.37 18.06
C SER A 32 -3.88 -3.84 17.25
N VAL A 33 -2.95 -4.70 16.85
CA VAL A 33 -1.79 -4.31 16.03
C VAL A 33 -2.24 -3.85 14.65
N LYS A 34 -3.19 -4.56 14.03
CA LYS A 34 -3.76 -4.19 12.73
C LYS A 34 -4.41 -2.80 12.76
N GLN A 35 -5.18 -2.51 13.82
CA GLN A 35 -5.78 -1.18 14.01
C GLN A 35 -4.72 -0.10 14.13
N LYS A 36 -3.70 -0.31 14.98
CA LYS A 36 -2.58 0.63 15.13
C LYS A 36 -1.77 0.82 13.86
N TYR A 37 -1.56 -0.23 13.10
CA TYR A 37 -0.90 -0.13 11.80
C TYR A 37 -1.73 0.70 10.81
N GLY A 38 -3.05 0.53 10.81
CA GLY A 38 -3.95 1.34 9.98
C GLY A 38 -3.94 2.84 10.29
N GLU A 39 -3.62 3.22 11.53
CA GLU A 39 -3.46 4.62 11.95
C GLU A 39 -2.23 5.30 11.31
N LEU A 40 -1.25 4.53 10.81
CA LEU A 40 0.00 5.06 10.24
C LEU A 40 -0.17 5.70 8.85
N GLY A 41 -1.33 5.52 8.20
CA GLY A 41 -1.64 6.15 6.91
C GLY A 41 -1.09 5.45 5.68
N PHE A 42 -0.46 4.27 5.85
CA PHE A 42 -0.02 3.45 4.72
C PHE A 42 -1.18 2.93 3.89
N ILE A 43 -0.99 2.93 2.58
CA ILE A 43 -1.81 2.21 1.62
C ILE A 43 -1.32 0.77 1.57
N GLY A 44 -2.22 -0.20 1.75
CA GLY A 44 -1.94 -1.63 1.62
C GLY A 44 -1.66 -2.11 0.19
N CYS A 45 -0.99 -1.30 -0.63
CA CYS A 45 -0.56 -1.66 -1.97
C CYS A 45 0.68 -2.56 -1.87
N THR A 46 0.67 -3.64 -2.64
CA THR A 46 1.80 -4.60 -2.74
C THR A 46 2.60 -4.44 -4.03
N GLU A 47 2.33 -3.37 -4.80
CA GLU A 47 2.99 -3.08 -6.08
C GLU A 47 2.92 -4.23 -7.10
N CYS A 48 1.83 -5.02 -7.06
CA CYS A 48 1.62 -6.16 -7.97
C CYS A 48 1.33 -5.78 -9.44
N ARG A 49 1.04 -4.50 -9.71
CA ARG A 49 0.77 -3.93 -11.05
C ARG A 49 -0.47 -4.46 -11.79
N TYR A 50 -1.36 -5.18 -11.13
CA TYR A 50 -2.58 -5.69 -11.78
C TYR A 50 -3.58 -4.60 -12.19
N CYS A 51 -3.49 -3.42 -11.58
CA CYS A 51 -4.30 -2.25 -11.94
C CYS A 51 -3.86 -1.54 -13.23
N GLU A 52 -2.77 -1.99 -13.86
CA GLU A 52 -2.19 -1.39 -15.06
C GLU A 52 -2.61 -2.13 -16.35
N PRO A 53 -2.70 -1.44 -17.51
CA PRO A 53 -2.57 0.01 -17.66
C PRO A 53 -3.83 0.76 -17.21
N CYS A 54 -3.64 1.92 -16.58
CA CYS A 54 -4.75 2.85 -16.35
C CYS A 54 -5.17 3.48 -17.70
N PRO A 55 -6.47 3.56 -18.04
CA PRO A 55 -6.93 4.20 -19.27
C PRO A 55 -6.48 5.67 -19.40
N GLU A 56 -6.31 6.36 -18.28
CA GLU A 56 -5.87 7.76 -18.20
C GLU A 56 -4.36 7.91 -18.02
N GLY A 57 -3.58 6.82 -18.06
CA GLY A 57 -2.13 6.85 -17.87
C GLY A 57 -1.65 7.04 -16.43
N VAL A 58 -2.54 7.04 -15.43
CA VAL A 58 -2.16 7.19 -14.01
C VAL A 58 -1.20 6.05 -13.58
N ALA A 59 -0.03 6.42 -13.05
CA ALA A 59 1.00 5.50 -12.56
C ALA A 59 0.67 4.98 -11.15
N ILE A 60 -0.41 4.21 -11.02
CA ILE A 60 -0.99 3.84 -9.71
C ILE A 60 0.03 3.20 -8.74
N PRO A 61 0.83 2.19 -9.14
CA PRO A 61 1.78 1.54 -8.23
C PRO A 61 2.86 2.49 -7.72
N GLU A 62 3.50 3.26 -8.61
CA GLU A 62 4.58 4.19 -8.27
C GLU A 62 4.08 5.31 -7.34
N ILE A 63 2.89 5.83 -7.64
CA ILE A 63 2.25 6.85 -6.81
C ILE A 63 2.00 6.33 -5.40
N PHE A 64 1.48 5.11 -5.26
CA PHE A 64 1.23 4.50 -3.95
C PHE A 64 2.52 4.14 -3.22
N ALA A 65 3.57 3.75 -3.93
CA ALA A 65 4.90 3.52 -3.34
C ALA A 65 5.45 4.81 -2.71
N LEU A 66 5.40 5.93 -3.44
CA LEU A 66 5.81 7.25 -2.92
C LEU A 66 4.92 7.73 -1.77
N PHE A 67 3.62 7.49 -1.83
CA PHE A 67 2.71 7.82 -0.75
C PHE A 67 3.03 7.02 0.52
N ASN A 68 3.34 5.72 0.39
CA ASN A 68 3.79 4.91 1.51
C ASN A 68 5.14 5.36 2.05
N GLU A 69 6.11 5.67 1.17
CA GLU A 69 7.41 6.20 1.57
C GLU A 69 7.27 7.50 2.38
N TYR A 70 6.35 8.39 1.98
CA TYR A 70 6.04 9.62 2.69
C TYR A 70 5.62 9.37 4.14
N TYR A 71 4.70 8.43 4.38
CA TYR A 71 4.31 8.09 5.76
C TYR A 71 5.38 7.29 6.51
N ALA A 72 6.19 6.48 5.82
CA ALA A 72 7.28 5.71 6.42
C ALA A 72 8.39 6.60 6.95
N LYS A 73 8.61 7.75 6.30
CA LYS A 73 9.60 8.76 6.68
C LYS A 73 8.99 9.93 7.47
N ASP A 74 7.94 9.66 8.24
CA ASP A 74 7.27 10.67 9.08
C ASP A 74 6.89 11.95 8.34
N LYS A 75 6.28 11.79 7.15
CA LYS A 75 5.73 12.87 6.33
C LYS A 75 6.78 13.84 5.79
N ASP A 76 7.98 13.33 5.50
CA ASP A 76 9.09 14.08 4.90
C ASP A 76 8.69 14.79 3.59
N ALA A 77 8.89 16.11 3.55
CA ALA A 77 8.58 16.95 2.40
C ALA A 77 9.40 16.58 1.16
N ALA A 78 10.62 16.04 1.32
CA ALA A 78 11.46 15.61 0.22
C ALA A 78 10.79 14.53 -0.65
N ILE A 79 9.90 13.71 -0.07
CA ILE A 79 9.16 12.69 -0.83
C ILE A 79 8.09 13.33 -1.73
N LYS A 80 7.54 14.48 -1.35
CA LYS A 80 6.61 15.23 -2.21
C LYS A 80 7.34 15.81 -3.41
N GLU A 81 8.55 16.33 -3.21
CA GLU A 81 9.41 16.82 -4.29
C GLU A 81 9.77 15.68 -5.24
N LYS A 82 10.20 14.54 -4.69
CA LYS A 82 10.45 13.29 -5.44
C LYS A 82 9.24 12.88 -6.29
N TYR A 83 8.02 12.95 -5.75
CA TYR A 83 6.80 12.69 -6.55
C TYR A 83 6.65 13.64 -7.74
N LEU A 84 6.92 14.93 -7.55
CA LEU A 84 6.80 15.92 -8.63
C LEU A 84 7.87 15.75 -9.71
N GLU A 85 9.05 15.24 -9.33
CA GLU A 85 10.17 14.98 -10.23
C GLU A 85 10.02 13.63 -10.98
N GLU A 86 9.69 12.56 -10.27
CA GLU A 86 9.64 11.19 -10.84
C GLU A 86 8.33 10.92 -11.60
N ILE A 87 7.21 11.50 -11.19
CA ILE A 87 5.91 11.27 -11.82
C ILE A 87 5.59 12.40 -12.81
N ALA A 88 5.64 12.04 -14.10
CA ALA A 88 5.28 12.93 -15.20
C ALA A 88 3.86 13.51 -15.01
N PRO A 89 3.63 14.81 -15.30
CA PRO A 89 2.33 15.47 -15.08
C PRO A 89 1.10 14.76 -15.65
N GLU A 90 1.25 14.04 -16.75
CA GLU A 90 0.24 13.22 -17.44
C GLU A 90 -0.08 11.90 -16.73
N ASN A 91 0.76 11.44 -15.82
CA ASN A 91 0.59 10.17 -15.10
C ASN A 91 0.21 10.37 -13.62
N ARG A 92 0.04 11.61 -13.18
CA ARG A 92 -0.22 12.00 -11.78
C ARG A 92 -1.61 11.63 -11.28
N ALA A 93 -1.78 11.62 -9.97
CA ALA A 93 -3.05 11.32 -9.30
C ALA A 93 -4.20 12.24 -9.75
N SER A 94 -3.91 13.50 -10.12
CA SER A 94 -4.91 14.42 -10.69
C SER A 94 -5.53 14.00 -12.01
N LYS A 95 -4.94 13.04 -12.73
CA LYS A 95 -5.47 12.48 -13.97
C LYS A 95 -6.48 11.35 -13.75
N CYS A 96 -6.65 10.89 -12.51
CA CYS A 96 -7.66 9.90 -12.20
C CYS A 96 -9.08 10.45 -12.42
N VAL A 97 -9.77 9.95 -13.44
CA VAL A 97 -11.18 10.27 -13.74
C VAL A 97 -12.18 9.42 -12.96
N ARG A 98 -11.70 8.57 -12.04
CA ARG A 98 -12.54 7.70 -11.18
C ARG A 98 -13.42 6.72 -11.97
N CYS A 99 -12.85 6.08 -13.00
CA CYS A 99 -13.55 5.07 -13.80
C CYS A 99 -13.77 3.73 -13.08
N GLY A 100 -12.98 3.44 -12.04
CA GLY A 100 -13.12 2.23 -11.20
C GLY A 100 -12.50 0.95 -11.77
N THR A 101 -11.99 0.94 -13.00
CA THR A 101 -11.38 -0.25 -13.63
C THR A 101 -10.28 -0.88 -12.76
N CYS A 102 -9.44 -0.05 -12.15
CA CYS A 102 -8.34 -0.51 -11.32
C CYS A 102 -8.78 -1.23 -10.04
N GLU A 103 -9.94 -0.87 -9.45
CA GLU A 103 -10.43 -1.49 -8.22
C GLU A 103 -10.90 -2.93 -8.46
N GLY A 104 -11.55 -3.19 -9.60
CA GLY A 104 -11.96 -4.54 -10.00
C GLY A 104 -10.78 -5.49 -10.30
N LEU A 105 -9.60 -4.93 -10.58
CA LEU A 105 -8.37 -5.68 -10.83
C LEU A 105 -7.50 -5.83 -9.57
N CYS A 106 -7.80 -5.09 -8.50
CA CYS A 106 -6.95 -5.03 -7.31
C CYS A 106 -7.17 -6.28 -6.43
N PRO A 107 -6.18 -7.18 -6.27
CA PRO A 107 -6.34 -8.37 -5.44
C PRO A 107 -6.40 -8.04 -3.93
N GLN A 108 -6.06 -6.81 -3.55
CA GLN A 108 -6.13 -6.31 -2.17
C GLN A 108 -7.44 -5.56 -1.88
N ASN A 109 -8.34 -5.47 -2.88
CA ASN A 109 -9.63 -4.75 -2.77
C ASN A 109 -9.45 -3.30 -2.27
N LEU A 110 -8.39 -2.63 -2.72
CA LEU A 110 -8.13 -1.25 -2.32
C LEU A 110 -9.15 -0.30 -2.97
N PRO A 111 -9.63 0.73 -2.23
CA PRO A 111 -10.45 1.80 -2.79
C PRO A 111 -9.57 2.82 -3.55
N ILE A 112 -8.93 2.37 -4.63
CA ILE A 112 -7.91 3.11 -5.39
C ILE A 112 -8.40 4.52 -5.77
N MET A 113 -9.68 4.67 -6.17
CA MET A 113 -10.21 5.99 -6.54
C MET A 113 -10.23 6.97 -5.37
N SER A 114 -10.59 6.50 -4.18
CA SER A 114 -10.60 7.31 -2.97
C SER A 114 -9.17 7.67 -2.54
N LEU A 115 -8.27 6.70 -2.61
CA LEU A 115 -6.86 6.87 -2.30
C LEU A 115 -6.19 7.88 -3.23
N MET A 116 -6.49 7.86 -4.54
CA MET A 116 -5.96 8.84 -5.49
C MET A 116 -6.36 10.28 -5.14
N ASN A 117 -7.57 10.50 -4.62
CA ASN A 117 -7.97 11.81 -4.12
C ASN A 117 -7.14 12.23 -2.89
N SER A 118 -6.83 11.29 -2.00
CA SER A 118 -5.94 11.55 -0.87
C SER A 118 -4.52 11.88 -1.32
N VAL A 119 -3.96 11.14 -2.29
CA VAL A 119 -2.66 11.47 -2.88
C VAL A 119 -2.67 12.87 -3.49
N LYS A 120 -3.65 13.19 -4.35
CA LYS A 120 -3.76 14.51 -4.99
C LYS A 120 -3.73 15.62 -3.94
N ARG A 121 -4.51 15.50 -2.87
CA ARG A 121 -4.54 16.50 -1.79
C ARG A 121 -3.21 16.64 -1.07
N THR A 122 -2.50 15.53 -0.84
CA THR A 122 -1.25 15.53 -0.07
C THR A 122 -0.05 16.02 -0.88
N PHE A 123 0.04 15.63 -2.15
CA PHE A 123 1.23 15.86 -3.00
C PHE A 123 1.06 16.99 -4.04
N GLU A 124 -0.15 17.23 -4.54
CA GLU A 124 -0.40 18.23 -5.59
C GLU A 124 -1.12 19.49 -5.06
N GLY A 125 -1.71 19.41 -3.87
CA GLY A 125 -2.44 20.51 -3.24
C GLY A 125 -3.85 20.71 -3.80
N SER A 126 -4.58 21.64 -3.18
CA SER A 126 -5.93 22.04 -3.60
C SER A 126 -5.85 23.18 -4.61
N ARG A 127 -5.88 22.87 -5.90
CA ARG A 127 -6.38 23.81 -6.92
C ARG A 127 -7.70 23.27 -7.46
#